data_AF-A0A820LKE2-F1
#
_entry.id   AF-A0A820LKE2-F1
#
_cell.length_a   1.000
_cell.length_b   1.000
_cell.length_c   1.000
_cell.angle_alpha   90.00
_cell.angle_beta   90.00
_cell.angle_gamma   90.00
#
_symmetry.space_group_name_H-M   'P 1'
#
loop_
_entity.id
_entity.type
_entity.pdbx_description
1 polymer ?
#
loop_
_entity_poly.entity_id
_entity_poly.type
_entity_poly.pdbx_seq_one_letter_code
_entity_poly.pdbx_strand_id
1 'polypeptide(L)'
;GSGYGGNSLLGKKCFALRIAGRIAKDEGWLAEHMLIMSITNPKGEEKFIAAAFPSACGKTNLAMLTPTIPGYTVRCVGDDIAWMRFDKKTGELRAINPEAGFFGVAPGTNMKTNPNAILTCLKNSIFTNVGETADGGFYWEGLEEETPAGTEVTSWTGEKYKLGEDKTKKSSHPNARFCCPARQCPIIHSRWEDPAGVPISAIIFGGRRPEGVPLVIEAFDWKHGVFLASQLKSESTAAAEFTGKQIMHDPFAMRPFVGYNFGHYIQHWLDFEKDPDNKLPKIFHVNWFRLDENNKFLWPGYGDNIRVLDWIIRRVNNEDVADVSPVGLLPKKGSINLDGLNVDWDKLISIPK
;
A
#
# COMPACT_ATOMS: atom_id res chain seq x y z
N GLY A 1 18.14 -8.17 21.52
CA GLY A 1 18.36 -6.75 21.87
C GLY A 1 17.15 -5.86 21.68
N SER A 2 16.25 -6.14 20.72
CA SER A 2 15.03 -5.34 20.49
C SER A 2 13.79 -6.25 20.57
N GLY A 3 12.78 -5.83 21.32
CA GLY A 3 11.48 -6.53 21.41
C GLY A 3 10.43 -6.04 20.40
N TYR A 4 10.75 -5.02 19.59
CA TYR A 4 9.78 -4.34 18.75
C TYR A 4 9.59 -5.00 17.38
N GLY A 5 8.34 -5.39 17.09
CA GLY A 5 7.81 -5.65 15.75
C GLY A 5 8.78 -6.35 14.78
N GLY A 6 9.19 -5.65 13.72
CA GLY A 6 10.02 -6.21 12.65
C GLY A 6 11.40 -6.73 13.07
N ASN A 7 11.86 -6.42 14.29
CA ASN A 7 13.12 -6.93 14.84
C ASN A 7 12.94 -8.22 15.66
N SER A 8 11.72 -8.51 16.14
CA SER A 8 11.40 -9.63 17.04
C SER A 8 10.43 -10.64 16.43
N LEU A 9 9.50 -10.19 15.58
CA LEU A 9 8.62 -11.03 14.78
C LEU A 9 9.39 -11.56 13.56
N LEU A 10 10.27 -12.54 13.78
CA LEU A 10 11.24 -13.02 12.79
C LEU A 10 10.59 -13.57 11.51
N GLY A 11 9.36 -14.09 11.59
CA GLY A 11 8.58 -14.52 10.43
C GLY A 11 8.28 -13.41 9.43
N LYS A 12 8.15 -12.14 9.89
CA LYS A 12 7.66 -11.01 9.10
C LYS A 12 8.71 -10.47 8.13
N LYS A 13 9.60 -9.57 8.59
CA LYS A 13 10.56 -8.90 7.69
C LYS A 13 11.84 -9.72 7.47
N CYS A 14 12.33 -10.38 8.51
CA CYS A 14 13.57 -11.16 8.44
C CYS A 14 13.39 -12.39 7.56
N PHE A 15 12.40 -13.23 7.86
CA PHE A 15 12.15 -14.43 7.08
C PHE A 15 11.41 -14.12 5.76
N ALA A 16 10.18 -13.61 5.81
CA ALA A 16 9.32 -13.56 4.63
C ALA A 16 9.70 -12.53 3.56
N LEU A 17 10.71 -11.68 3.79
CA LEU A 17 11.30 -10.83 2.74
C LEU A 17 12.80 -11.09 2.53
N ARG A 18 13.64 -10.98 3.57
CA ARG A 18 15.10 -11.09 3.37
C ARG A 18 15.53 -12.51 3.01
N ILE A 19 15.22 -13.49 3.87
CA ILE A 19 15.58 -14.89 3.62
C ILE A 19 14.76 -15.43 2.44
N ALA A 20 13.44 -15.22 2.45
CA ALA A 20 12.54 -15.63 1.38
C ALA A 20 12.96 -15.04 0.03
N GLY A 21 13.37 -13.77 -0.04
CA GLY A 21 13.83 -13.16 -1.29
C GLY A 21 15.06 -13.85 -1.89
N ARG A 22 15.98 -14.35 -1.04
CA ARG A 22 17.11 -15.15 -1.53
C ARG A 22 16.67 -16.53 -2.02
N ILE A 23 15.78 -17.20 -1.28
CA ILE A 23 15.19 -18.48 -1.69
C ILE A 23 14.45 -18.32 -3.02
N ALA A 24 13.65 -17.27 -3.14
CA ALA A 24 12.89 -16.90 -4.33
C ALA A 24 13.77 -16.72 -5.56
N LYS A 25 14.91 -16.05 -5.41
CA LYS A 25 15.93 -15.92 -6.46
C LYS A 25 16.50 -17.27 -6.89
N ASP A 26 16.77 -18.17 -5.94
CA ASP A 26 17.41 -19.46 -6.24
C ASP A 26 16.40 -20.51 -6.76
N GLU A 27 15.10 -20.34 -6.49
CA GLU A 27 14.02 -21.27 -6.87
C GLU A 27 13.05 -20.75 -7.96
N GLY A 28 13.25 -19.53 -8.45
CA GLY A 28 12.47 -18.97 -9.57
C GLY A 28 11.08 -18.43 -9.19
N TRP A 29 10.97 -17.75 -8.05
CA TRP A 29 9.75 -17.06 -7.60
C TRP A 29 10.09 -15.67 -7.02
N LEU A 30 9.13 -14.94 -6.44
CA LEU A 30 9.28 -13.56 -5.93
C LEU A 30 8.79 -13.44 -4.48
N ALA A 31 9.54 -12.76 -3.61
CA ALA A 31 9.13 -12.42 -2.25
C ALA A 31 9.19 -10.91 -2.06
N GLU A 32 8.02 -10.28 -1.97
CA GLU A 32 7.89 -8.84 -2.23
C GLU A 32 7.15 -8.11 -1.11
N HIS A 33 7.56 -6.85 -0.88
CA HIS A 33 6.90 -5.95 0.07
C HIS A 33 5.64 -5.34 -0.53
N MET A 34 4.68 -6.21 -0.86
CA MET A 34 3.45 -5.88 -1.56
C MET A 34 2.22 -6.27 -0.74
N LEU A 35 1.21 -5.41 -0.78
CA LEU A 35 -0.16 -5.84 -0.47
C LEU A 35 -0.70 -6.72 -1.61
N ILE A 36 -1.75 -7.48 -1.31
CA ILE A 36 -2.57 -8.19 -2.30
C ILE A 36 -4.04 -7.87 -2.01
N MET A 37 -4.76 -7.44 -3.04
CA MET A 37 -6.20 -7.14 -2.95
C MET A 37 -6.94 -7.61 -4.21
N SER A 38 -8.25 -7.79 -4.08
CA SER A 38 -9.15 -7.94 -5.23
C SER A 38 -10.07 -6.74 -5.37
N ILE A 39 -10.46 -6.47 -6.61
CA ILE A 39 -11.43 -5.44 -6.95
C ILE A 39 -12.42 -6.06 -7.91
N THR A 40 -13.70 -6.03 -7.53
CA THR A 40 -14.82 -6.36 -8.40
C THR A 40 -15.45 -5.07 -8.90
N ASN A 41 -15.49 -4.90 -10.22
CA ASN A 41 -16.10 -3.73 -10.85
C ASN A 41 -17.65 -3.86 -10.92
N PRO A 42 -18.38 -2.80 -11.30
CA PRO A 42 -19.84 -2.85 -11.43
C PRO A 42 -20.39 -3.86 -12.45
N LYS A 43 -19.53 -4.39 -13.34
CA LYS A 43 -19.88 -5.44 -14.30
C LYS A 43 -19.71 -6.86 -13.71
N GLY A 44 -19.25 -6.97 -12.47
CA GLY A 44 -19.00 -8.25 -11.79
C GLY A 44 -17.64 -8.87 -12.11
N GLU A 45 -16.74 -8.16 -12.79
CA GLU A 45 -15.41 -8.67 -13.12
C GLU A 45 -14.46 -8.44 -11.95
N GLU A 46 -13.86 -9.51 -11.43
CA GLU A 46 -12.86 -9.46 -10.36
C GLU A 46 -11.43 -9.51 -10.93
N LYS A 47 -10.56 -8.59 -10.47
CA LYS A 47 -9.12 -8.61 -10.74
C LYS A 47 -8.34 -8.56 -9.42
N PHE A 48 -7.20 -9.24 -9.37
CA PHE A 48 -6.27 -9.15 -8.24
C PHE A 48 -5.09 -8.26 -8.60
N ILE A 49 -4.69 -7.46 -7.62
CA ILE A 49 -3.64 -6.46 -7.76
C ILE A 49 -2.66 -6.65 -6.61
N ALA A 50 -1.36 -6.60 -6.94
CA ALA A 50 -0.30 -6.45 -5.95
C ALA A 50 0.21 -5.00 -5.96
N ALA A 51 0.54 -4.43 -4.81
CA ALA A 51 1.09 -3.07 -4.76
C ALA A 51 2.21 -2.89 -3.74
N ALA A 52 3.36 -2.38 -4.19
CA ALA A 52 4.54 -2.09 -3.40
C ALA A 52 4.66 -0.58 -3.13
N PHE A 53 4.39 -0.19 -1.88
CA PHE A 53 4.69 1.14 -1.37
C PHE A 53 5.63 1.04 -0.16
N PRO A 54 6.55 2.00 0.02
CA PRO A 54 7.37 2.09 1.23
C PRO A 54 6.53 2.09 2.51
N SER A 55 7.16 1.77 3.63
CA SER A 55 6.49 1.80 4.94
C SER A 55 5.81 3.16 5.20
N ALA A 56 4.57 3.11 5.73
CA ALA A 56 3.72 4.29 5.96
C ALA A 56 3.34 5.11 4.70
N CYS A 57 3.37 4.48 3.52
CA CYS A 57 2.90 5.08 2.26
C CYS A 57 1.56 4.52 1.75
N GLY A 58 0.75 3.91 2.63
CA GLY A 58 -0.67 3.62 2.36
C GLY A 58 -1.03 2.20 1.93
N LYS A 59 -0.15 1.20 2.10
CA LYS A 59 -0.49 -0.20 1.74
C LYS A 59 -1.73 -0.71 2.47
N THR A 60 -1.78 -0.62 3.81
CA THR A 60 -2.94 -1.07 4.59
C THR A 60 -4.23 -0.32 4.23
N ASN A 61 -4.16 0.99 3.97
CA ASN A 61 -5.31 1.76 3.50
C ASN A 61 -5.81 1.28 2.13
N LEU A 62 -4.91 0.94 1.19
CA LEU A 62 -5.30 0.48 -0.13
C LEU A 62 -5.82 -0.96 -0.09
N ALA A 63 -5.16 -1.87 0.64
CA ALA A 63 -5.54 -3.27 0.76
C ALA A 63 -6.92 -3.45 1.40
N MET A 64 -7.30 -2.52 2.29
CA MET A 64 -8.58 -2.50 3.01
C MET A 64 -9.49 -1.34 2.57
N LEU A 65 -9.32 -0.86 1.34
CA LEU A 65 -10.02 0.32 0.84
C LEU A 65 -11.54 0.15 0.90
N THR A 66 -12.23 1.20 1.33
CA THR A 66 -13.69 1.33 1.18
C THR A 66 -13.97 2.27 0.00
N PRO A 67 -14.56 1.78 -1.10
CA PRO A 67 -14.84 2.61 -2.27
C PRO A 67 -15.75 3.80 -1.96
N THR A 68 -15.44 4.97 -2.51
CA THR A 68 -16.31 6.16 -2.43
C THR A 68 -17.40 6.19 -3.50
N ILE A 69 -17.24 5.41 -4.57
CA ILE A 69 -18.22 5.27 -5.65
C ILE A 69 -18.91 3.91 -5.60
N PRO A 70 -20.24 3.86 -5.85
CA PRO A 70 -21.02 2.63 -5.72
C PRO A 70 -20.67 1.60 -6.80
N GLY A 71 -21.02 0.35 -6.54
CA GLY A 71 -20.88 -0.76 -7.49
C GLY A 71 -19.49 -1.44 -7.49
N TYR A 72 -18.51 -0.89 -6.77
CA TYR A 72 -17.21 -1.54 -6.58
C TYR A 72 -17.18 -2.30 -5.26
N THR A 73 -16.60 -3.49 -5.28
CA THR A 73 -16.26 -4.24 -4.08
C THR A 73 -14.76 -4.45 -4.02
N VAL A 74 -14.15 -4.11 -2.89
CA VAL A 74 -12.74 -4.38 -2.60
C VAL A 74 -12.64 -5.47 -1.55
N ARG A 75 -11.71 -6.41 -1.72
CA ARG A 75 -11.39 -7.40 -0.69
C ARG A 75 -9.88 -7.51 -0.45
N CYS A 76 -9.50 -7.73 0.80
CA CYS A 76 -8.12 -7.86 1.23
C CYS A 76 -7.65 -9.32 1.17
N VAL A 77 -6.46 -9.58 0.62
CA VAL A 77 -5.76 -10.87 0.75
C VAL A 77 -4.58 -10.75 1.73
N GLY A 78 -3.83 -9.65 1.63
CA GLY A 78 -2.74 -9.29 2.55
C GLY A 78 -2.35 -7.82 2.38
N ASP A 79 -1.72 -7.22 3.39
CA ASP A 79 -1.45 -5.77 3.39
C ASP A 79 0.04 -5.39 3.30
N ASP A 80 0.96 -6.36 3.34
CA ASP A 80 2.38 -6.06 3.52
C ASP A 80 3.34 -6.98 2.78
N ILE A 81 3.07 -8.29 2.68
CA ILE A 81 3.97 -9.25 2.02
C ILE A 81 3.22 -10.10 1.00
N ALA A 82 3.83 -10.27 -0.18
CA ALA A 82 3.37 -11.18 -1.22
C ALA A 82 4.47 -12.18 -1.58
N TRP A 83 4.15 -13.47 -1.59
CA TRP A 83 4.97 -14.47 -2.26
C TRP A 83 4.31 -14.84 -3.57
N MET A 84 5.03 -14.67 -4.68
CA MET A 84 4.47 -14.79 -6.02
C MET A 84 5.27 -15.75 -6.89
N ARG A 85 4.58 -16.56 -7.68
CA ARG A 85 5.20 -17.53 -8.60
C ARG A 85 4.37 -17.65 -9.87
N PHE A 86 5.04 -17.68 -11.02
CA PHE A 86 4.37 -18.04 -12.27
C PHE A 86 3.95 -19.50 -12.24
N ASP A 87 2.65 -19.74 -12.37
CA ASP A 87 2.12 -21.08 -12.50
C ASP A 87 2.52 -21.67 -13.85
N LYS A 88 3.24 -22.80 -13.82
CA LYS A 88 3.82 -23.40 -15.03
C LYS A 88 2.80 -23.98 -16.01
N LYS A 89 1.54 -24.14 -15.61
CA LYS A 89 0.49 -24.67 -16.50
C LYS A 89 -0.26 -23.55 -17.20
N THR A 90 -0.55 -22.46 -16.49
CA THR A 90 -1.40 -21.36 -16.96
C THR A 90 -0.59 -20.14 -17.40
N GLY A 91 0.66 -20.04 -16.98
CA GLY A 91 1.52 -18.87 -17.18
C GLY A 91 1.18 -17.69 -16.26
N GLU A 92 0.18 -17.79 -15.39
CA GLU A 92 -0.26 -16.66 -14.57
C GLU A 92 0.64 -16.46 -13.35
N LEU A 93 0.93 -15.21 -13.00
CA LEU A 93 1.58 -14.90 -11.72
C LEU A 93 0.58 -15.12 -10.58
N ARG A 94 0.79 -16.14 -9.75
CA ARG A 94 -0.02 -16.46 -8.58
C ARG A 94 0.61 -15.90 -7.32
N ALA A 95 -0.17 -15.31 -6.43
CA ALA A 95 0.29 -14.73 -5.18
C ALA A 95 -0.42 -15.31 -3.96
N ILE A 96 0.34 -15.51 -2.88
CA ILE A 96 -0.19 -15.78 -1.54
C ILE A 96 0.27 -14.68 -0.57
N ASN A 97 -0.54 -14.45 0.46
CA ASN A 97 -0.11 -13.73 1.66
C ASN A 97 0.49 -14.74 2.65
N PRO A 98 1.79 -14.68 2.98
CA PRO A 98 2.40 -15.60 3.94
C PRO A 98 2.10 -15.23 5.41
N GLU A 99 1.35 -14.16 5.67
CA GLU A 99 1.04 -13.65 7.02
C GLU A 99 -0.38 -14.00 7.47
N ALA A 100 -0.55 -14.21 8.78
CA ALA A 100 -1.85 -14.54 9.40
C ALA A 100 -2.59 -13.34 10.01
N GLY A 101 -2.01 -12.14 9.93
CA GLY A 101 -2.51 -10.95 10.61
C GLY A 101 -1.93 -9.67 10.07
N PHE A 102 -2.48 -8.55 10.55
CA PHE A 102 -2.04 -7.22 10.17
C PHE A 102 -1.25 -6.59 11.31
N PHE A 103 -0.09 -6.03 10.97
CA PHE A 103 0.73 -5.25 11.89
C PHE A 103 0.75 -3.78 11.42
N GLY A 104 -0.43 -3.16 11.43
CA GLY A 104 -0.68 -1.86 10.80
C GLY A 104 -0.23 -0.69 11.66
N VAL A 105 0.11 0.43 11.01
CA VAL A 105 0.39 1.71 11.68
C VAL A 105 -0.91 2.27 12.23
N ALA A 106 -0.94 2.59 13.53
CA ALA A 106 -2.15 3.09 14.18
C ALA A 106 -2.43 4.58 13.87
N PRO A 107 -1.49 5.53 14.10
CA PRO A 107 -1.74 6.94 13.84
C PRO A 107 -2.20 7.23 12.40
N GLY A 108 -3.25 8.04 12.28
CA GLY A 108 -3.93 8.36 11.03
C GLY A 108 -5.00 7.36 10.59
N THR A 109 -5.13 6.20 11.24
CA THR A 109 -6.21 5.23 11.00
C THR A 109 -7.48 5.67 11.72
N ASN A 110 -8.58 5.86 11.00
CA ASN A 110 -9.86 6.26 11.57
C ASN A 110 -11.01 5.81 10.64
N MET A 111 -12.27 6.09 11.01
CA MET A 111 -13.45 5.70 10.22
C MET A 111 -13.55 6.37 8.85
N LYS A 112 -12.84 7.49 8.65
CA LYS A 112 -12.74 8.18 7.35
C LYS A 112 -11.64 7.61 6.47
N THR A 113 -10.48 7.27 7.03
CA THR A 113 -9.28 6.87 6.27
C THR A 113 -9.18 5.37 6.05
N ASN A 114 -9.64 4.56 7.01
CA ASN A 114 -9.68 3.11 6.92
C ASN A 114 -10.67 2.49 7.94
N PRO A 115 -12.00 2.58 7.69
CA PRO A 115 -12.99 2.02 8.58
C PRO A 115 -12.84 0.50 8.76
N ASN A 116 -12.40 -0.21 7.70
CA ASN A 116 -12.16 -1.65 7.78
C ASN A 116 -11.04 -1.99 8.77
N ALA A 117 -9.95 -1.22 8.81
CA ALA A 117 -8.89 -1.43 9.80
C ALA A 117 -9.37 -1.17 11.24
N ILE A 118 -10.14 -0.09 11.47
CA ILE A 118 -10.76 0.16 12.78
C ILE A 118 -11.61 -1.04 13.19
N LEU A 119 -12.57 -1.45 12.37
CA LEU A 119 -13.44 -2.60 12.66
C LEU A 119 -12.66 -3.90 12.89
N THR A 120 -11.53 -4.09 12.20
CA THR A 120 -10.66 -5.26 12.36
C THR A 120 -9.98 -5.28 13.72
N CYS A 121 -9.50 -4.13 14.21
CA CYS A 121 -8.66 -4.06 15.40
C CYS A 121 -9.43 -3.94 16.73
N LEU A 122 -10.77 -3.80 16.71
CA LEU A 122 -11.58 -3.64 17.93
C LEU A 122 -11.64 -4.88 18.87
N LYS A 123 -11.22 -6.06 18.42
CA LYS A 123 -11.25 -7.29 19.24
C LYS A 123 -10.02 -8.16 19.00
N ASN A 124 -9.59 -8.93 20.00
CA ASN A 124 -8.45 -9.85 19.92
C ASN A 124 -7.16 -9.22 19.34
N SER A 125 -6.94 -7.94 19.64
CA SER A 125 -5.82 -7.17 19.11
C SER A 125 -4.85 -6.79 20.22
N ILE A 126 -3.58 -6.68 19.86
CA ILE A 126 -2.55 -6.10 20.71
C ILE A 126 -2.19 -4.73 20.13
N PHE A 127 -2.31 -3.68 20.93
CA PHE A 127 -1.82 -2.36 20.58
C PHE A 127 -0.45 -2.11 21.22
N THR A 128 0.42 -1.38 20.55
CA THR A 128 1.77 -1.08 21.04
C THR A 128 2.08 0.40 20.84
N ASN A 129 2.47 1.08 21.92
CA ASN A 129 2.79 2.51 21.98
C ASN A 129 1.63 3.43 21.56
N VAL A 130 0.39 3.02 21.80
CA VAL A 130 -0.79 3.88 21.66
C VAL A 130 -1.13 4.57 22.98
N GLY A 131 -1.95 5.63 22.94
CA GLY A 131 -2.55 6.19 24.14
C GLY A 131 -3.70 5.33 24.66
N GLU A 132 -3.91 5.35 25.96
CA GLU A 132 -5.01 4.65 26.66
C GLU A 132 -5.98 5.68 27.22
N THR A 133 -7.28 5.56 26.92
CA THR A 133 -8.32 6.43 27.46
C THR A 133 -8.75 5.94 28.85
N ALA A 134 -9.25 6.83 29.72
CA ALA A 134 -9.61 6.50 31.10
C ALA A 134 -10.69 5.41 31.24
N ASP A 135 -11.50 5.16 30.21
CA ASP A 135 -12.50 4.10 30.12
C ASP A 135 -11.95 2.76 29.58
N GLY A 136 -10.62 2.65 29.41
CA GLY A 136 -9.94 1.45 28.93
C GLY A 136 -9.94 1.28 27.41
N GLY A 137 -10.31 2.33 26.67
CA GLY A 137 -10.16 2.40 25.22
C GLY A 137 -8.75 2.80 24.78
N PHE A 138 -8.61 3.13 23.50
CA PHE A 138 -7.35 3.56 22.89
C PHE A 138 -7.50 4.93 22.22
N TYR A 139 -6.39 5.62 22.05
CA TYR A 139 -6.33 6.86 21.28
C TYR A 139 -5.00 7.01 20.56
N TRP A 140 -5.05 7.56 19.34
CA TRP A 140 -3.90 8.01 18.57
C TRP A 140 -4.28 9.23 17.73
N GLU A 141 -3.27 9.95 17.24
CA GLU A 141 -3.47 11.10 16.37
C GLU A 141 -4.22 10.70 15.09
N GLY A 142 -5.29 11.41 14.77
CA GLY A 142 -6.24 11.07 13.71
C GLY A 142 -7.64 10.67 14.19
N LEU A 143 -7.83 10.41 15.50
CA LEU A 143 -9.13 10.06 16.10
C LEU A 143 -9.84 11.28 16.73
N GLU A 144 -9.37 12.50 16.47
CA GLU A 144 -9.90 13.73 17.09
C GLU A 144 -11.39 13.95 16.80
N GLU A 145 -11.88 13.56 15.62
CA GLU A 145 -13.30 13.68 15.23
C GLU A 145 -14.18 12.58 15.87
N GLU A 146 -13.57 11.50 16.33
CA GLU A 146 -14.24 10.30 16.86
C GLU A 146 -14.17 10.21 18.39
N THR A 147 -13.34 11.05 19.01
CA THR A 147 -13.10 11.03 20.45
C THR A 147 -13.53 12.37 21.07
N PRO A 148 -14.39 12.38 22.11
CA PRO A 148 -14.81 13.61 22.76
C PRO A 148 -13.63 14.47 23.24
N ALA A 149 -13.77 15.80 23.06
CA ALA A 149 -12.82 16.74 23.64
C ALA A 149 -12.83 16.62 25.19
N GLY A 150 -11.66 16.71 25.81
CA GLY A 150 -11.52 16.57 27.26
C GLY A 150 -11.43 15.13 27.77
N THR A 151 -11.50 14.11 26.90
CA THR A 151 -11.22 12.72 27.29
C THR A 151 -9.84 12.62 27.95
N GLU A 152 -9.78 11.99 29.11
CA GLU A 152 -8.54 11.74 29.83
C GLU A 152 -7.78 10.59 29.15
N VAL A 153 -6.52 10.85 28.81
CA VAL A 153 -5.63 9.91 28.12
C VAL A 153 -4.31 9.78 28.86
N THR A 154 -3.83 8.54 28.97
CA THR A 154 -2.44 8.23 29.33
C THR A 154 -1.67 8.01 28.03
N SER A 155 -0.62 8.80 27.78
CA SER A 155 0.22 8.68 26.59
C SER A 155 1.03 7.38 26.60
N TRP A 156 1.61 7.04 25.46
CA TRP A 156 2.53 5.91 25.32
C TRP A 156 3.81 6.02 26.18
N THR A 157 4.13 7.22 26.70
CA THR A 157 5.23 7.46 27.66
C THR A 157 4.77 7.46 29.12
N GLY A 158 3.47 7.28 29.38
CA GLY A 158 2.88 7.26 30.73
C GLY A 158 2.40 8.62 31.25
N GLU A 159 2.42 9.67 30.43
CA GLU A 159 1.95 11.00 30.84
C GLU A 159 0.43 11.11 30.74
N LYS A 160 -0.22 11.63 31.79
CA LYS A 160 -1.67 11.84 31.82
C LYS A 160 -2.03 13.27 31.45
N TYR A 161 -3.02 13.44 30.58
CA TYR A 161 -3.56 14.74 30.19
C TYR A 161 -4.95 14.60 29.56
N LYS A 162 -5.66 15.72 29.34
CA LYS A 162 -6.93 15.71 28.60
C LYS A 162 -6.72 16.12 27.15
N LEU A 163 -7.40 15.42 26.24
CA LEU A 163 -7.38 15.75 24.82
C LEU A 163 -7.85 17.20 24.59
N GLY A 164 -7.08 17.94 23.81
CA GLY A 164 -7.36 19.33 23.44
C GLY A 164 -6.69 20.40 24.33
N GLU A 165 -6.17 20.04 25.51
CA GLU A 165 -5.48 21.00 26.39
C GLU A 165 -4.13 21.46 25.82
N ASP A 166 -3.36 20.55 25.23
CA ASP A 166 -2.06 20.83 24.63
C ASP A 166 -1.93 20.12 23.29
N LYS A 167 -1.97 20.88 22.19
CA LYS A 167 -1.88 20.36 20.82
C LYS A 167 -0.46 19.90 20.45
N THR A 168 0.55 20.19 21.27
CA THR A 168 1.93 19.74 21.04
C THR A 168 2.16 18.33 21.57
N LYS A 169 1.36 17.89 22.56
CA LYS A 169 1.46 16.55 23.14
C LYS A 169 0.90 15.50 22.20
N LYS A 170 1.68 14.42 22.04
CA LYS A 170 1.29 13.24 21.27
C LYS A 170 0.92 12.12 22.22
N SER A 171 -0.26 11.54 22.04
CA SER A 171 -0.72 10.40 22.82
C SER A 171 -0.01 9.13 22.41
N SER A 172 0.27 8.98 21.10
CA SER A 172 0.85 7.78 20.53
C SER A 172 2.19 8.04 19.87
N HIS A 173 3.04 7.01 19.82
CA HIS A 173 4.26 7.07 19.02
C HIS A 173 3.89 7.15 17.52
N PRO A 174 4.59 7.93 16.66
CA PRO A 174 4.25 8.02 15.23
C PRO A 174 4.30 6.69 14.46
N ASN A 175 5.02 5.70 14.98
CA ASN A 175 5.07 4.33 14.47
C ASN A 175 4.33 3.33 15.38
N ALA A 176 3.40 3.77 16.24
CA ALA A 176 2.57 2.89 17.05
C ALA A 176 1.78 1.92 16.17
N ARG A 177 1.47 0.74 16.71
CA ARG A 177 0.96 -0.39 15.93
C ARG A 177 -0.27 -1.00 16.56
N PHE A 178 -1.16 -1.49 15.71
CA PHE A 178 -2.10 -2.55 16.05
C PHE A 178 -1.63 -3.86 15.43
N CYS A 179 -1.75 -4.95 16.19
CA CYS A 179 -1.49 -6.32 15.76
C CYS A 179 -2.78 -7.12 15.90
N CYS A 180 -3.41 -7.49 14.79
CA CYS A 180 -4.73 -8.14 14.79
C CYS A 180 -4.83 -9.31 13.79
N PRO A 181 -5.68 -10.32 14.05
CA PRO A 181 -5.85 -11.46 13.15
C PRO A 181 -6.52 -11.06 11.82
N ALA A 182 -5.99 -11.55 10.69
CA ALA A 182 -6.45 -11.13 9.37
C ALA A 182 -7.91 -11.52 9.10
N ARG A 183 -8.32 -12.70 9.58
CA ARG A 183 -9.69 -13.23 9.52
C ARG A 183 -10.77 -12.33 10.12
N GLN A 184 -10.39 -11.31 10.89
CA GLN A 184 -11.34 -10.34 11.47
C GLN A 184 -11.65 -9.18 10.53
N CYS A 185 -10.90 -9.03 9.44
CA CYS A 185 -11.16 -7.96 8.49
C CYS A 185 -12.51 -8.20 7.82
N PRO A 186 -13.45 -7.21 7.89
CA PRO A 186 -14.81 -7.39 7.37
C PRO A 186 -14.84 -7.61 5.85
N ILE A 187 -13.76 -7.24 5.17
CA ILE A 187 -13.58 -7.42 3.72
C ILE A 187 -12.44 -8.40 3.38
N ILE A 188 -12.06 -9.30 4.30
CA ILE A 188 -11.12 -10.37 3.95
C ILE A 188 -11.67 -11.18 2.77
N HIS A 189 -10.81 -11.48 1.82
CA HIS A 189 -11.17 -12.25 0.63
C HIS A 189 -11.29 -13.74 1.00
N SER A 190 -12.27 -14.47 0.46
CA SER A 190 -12.47 -15.89 0.78
C SER A 190 -11.28 -16.79 0.44
N ARG A 191 -10.54 -16.42 -0.61
CA ARG A 191 -9.28 -17.06 -1.07
C ARG A 191 -7.99 -16.52 -0.41
N TRP A 192 -8.07 -15.77 0.70
CA TRP A 192 -6.86 -15.19 1.30
C TRP A 192 -5.86 -16.25 1.82
N GLU A 193 -6.37 -17.44 2.17
CA GLU A 193 -5.59 -18.63 2.58
C GLU A 193 -5.59 -19.74 1.50
N ASP A 194 -5.98 -19.43 0.26
CA ASP A 194 -6.01 -20.44 -0.81
C ASP A 194 -4.57 -20.85 -1.17
N PRO A 195 -4.20 -22.14 -1.03
CA PRO A 195 -2.84 -22.60 -1.30
C PRO A 195 -2.42 -22.45 -2.77
N ALA A 196 -3.38 -22.36 -3.70
CA ALA A 196 -3.08 -22.10 -5.11
C ALA A 196 -2.71 -20.63 -5.37
N GLY A 197 -3.01 -19.73 -4.43
CA GLY A 197 -2.86 -18.30 -4.58
C GLY A 197 -3.82 -17.68 -5.60
N VAL A 198 -3.80 -16.35 -5.63
CA VAL A 198 -4.67 -15.55 -6.50
C VAL A 198 -3.92 -15.02 -7.72
N PRO A 199 -4.56 -14.95 -8.91
CA PRO A 199 -3.88 -14.53 -10.15
C PRO A 199 -3.72 -13.01 -10.22
N ILE A 200 -2.48 -12.52 -10.14
CA ILE A 200 -2.15 -11.10 -10.20
C ILE A 200 -2.27 -10.59 -11.62
N SER A 201 -3.14 -9.59 -11.82
CA SER A 201 -3.40 -8.97 -13.12
C SER A 201 -2.65 -7.65 -13.31
N ALA A 202 -2.31 -6.97 -12.20
CA ALA A 202 -1.52 -5.74 -12.20
C ALA A 202 -0.60 -5.66 -10.99
N ILE A 203 0.56 -5.03 -11.18
CA ILE A 203 1.51 -4.68 -10.10
C ILE A 203 1.61 -3.16 -10.05
N ILE A 204 1.45 -2.57 -8.88
CA ILE A 204 1.48 -1.13 -8.67
C ILE A 204 2.68 -0.75 -7.79
N PHE A 205 3.51 0.17 -8.25
CA PHE A 205 4.53 0.83 -7.44
C PHE A 205 4.09 2.25 -7.08
N GLY A 206 4.63 2.81 -6.00
CA GLY A 206 4.29 4.18 -5.62
C GLY A 206 4.95 4.61 -4.33
N GLY A 207 4.97 5.91 -4.10
CA GLY A 207 5.64 6.53 -2.96
C GLY A 207 5.19 7.97 -2.76
N ARG A 208 5.62 8.59 -1.66
CA ARG A 208 5.30 9.99 -1.35
C ARG A 208 6.14 10.92 -2.21
N ARG A 209 5.52 11.55 -3.21
CA ARG A 209 6.18 12.53 -4.10
C ARG A 209 5.34 13.82 -4.14
N PRO A 210 5.78 14.91 -3.49
CA PRO A 210 5.00 16.15 -3.46
C PRO A 210 4.93 16.82 -4.84
N GLU A 211 5.89 16.57 -5.73
CA GLU A 211 5.98 17.22 -7.03
C GLU A 211 6.47 16.28 -8.15
N GLY A 212 6.22 16.69 -9.39
CA GLY A 212 6.76 16.10 -10.62
C GLY A 212 6.13 14.78 -11.09
N VAL A 213 5.75 13.88 -10.16
CA VAL A 213 5.19 12.57 -10.52
C VAL A 213 3.65 12.67 -10.62
N PRO A 214 3.04 12.30 -11.77
CA PRO A 214 1.59 12.33 -11.96
C PRO A 214 0.87 11.26 -11.13
N LEU A 215 -0.45 11.36 -11.05
CA LEU A 215 -1.29 10.47 -10.22
C LEU A 215 -1.11 8.98 -10.54
N VAL A 216 -1.05 8.62 -11.82
CA VAL A 216 -0.86 7.24 -12.28
C VAL A 216 -0.16 7.21 -13.63
N ILE A 217 0.72 6.22 -13.81
CA ILE A 217 1.47 5.90 -15.03
C ILE A 217 1.32 4.40 -15.25
N GLU A 218 1.01 3.96 -16.48
CA GLU A 218 1.23 2.58 -16.92
C GLU A 218 2.59 2.49 -17.63
N ALA A 219 3.38 1.45 -17.31
CA ALA A 219 4.62 1.16 -18.02
C ALA A 219 4.33 0.76 -19.48
N PHE A 220 5.31 0.96 -20.36
CA PHE A 220 5.18 0.58 -21.78
C PHE A 220 5.25 -0.94 -21.96
N ASP A 221 6.12 -1.57 -21.19
CA ASP A 221 6.38 -3.00 -21.17
C ASP A 221 6.97 -3.39 -19.82
N TRP A 222 7.32 -4.66 -19.67
CA TRP A 222 7.89 -5.22 -18.45
C TRP A 222 9.22 -4.56 -18.06
N LYS A 223 10.16 -4.39 -19.01
CA LYS A 223 11.46 -3.74 -18.77
C LYS A 223 11.29 -2.32 -18.26
N HIS A 224 10.41 -1.55 -18.89
CA HIS A 224 10.10 -0.19 -18.46
C HIS A 224 9.48 -0.19 -17.08
N GLY A 225 8.58 -1.12 -16.77
CA GLY A 225 7.99 -1.27 -15.44
C GLY A 225 9.03 -1.59 -14.36
N VAL A 226 9.94 -2.52 -14.63
CA VAL A 226 11.09 -2.84 -13.75
C VAL A 226 11.99 -1.62 -13.56
N PHE A 227 12.22 -0.83 -14.62
CA PHE A 227 12.95 0.43 -14.51
C PHE A 227 12.23 1.43 -13.60
N LEU A 228 10.93 1.69 -13.80
CA LEU A 228 10.15 2.59 -12.96
C LEU A 228 10.19 2.17 -11.49
N ALA A 229 10.06 0.88 -11.21
CA ALA A 229 10.16 0.32 -9.88
C ALA A 229 11.56 0.50 -9.26
N SER A 230 12.63 0.36 -10.07
CA SER A 230 14.01 0.59 -9.61
C SER A 230 14.31 2.07 -9.28
N GLN A 231 13.58 2.99 -9.91
CA GLN A 231 13.72 4.44 -9.69
C GLN A 231 12.77 4.97 -8.62
N LEU A 232 12.02 4.11 -7.93
CA LEU A 232 11.06 4.52 -6.92
C LEU A 232 11.75 5.37 -5.84
N LYS A 233 11.19 6.55 -5.59
CA LYS A 233 11.59 7.46 -4.51
C LYS A 233 10.38 7.82 -3.66
N SER A 234 10.61 8.06 -2.38
CA SER A 234 9.58 8.49 -1.43
C SER A 234 10.18 9.41 -0.38
N GLU A 235 9.40 10.37 0.11
CA GLU A 235 9.72 11.06 1.37
C GLU A 235 9.94 10.05 2.50
N SER A 236 10.93 10.31 3.35
CA SER A 236 11.21 9.53 4.56
C SER A 236 10.02 9.52 5.52
N THR A 237 9.81 8.39 6.20
CA THR A 237 8.73 8.19 7.17
C THR A 237 9.29 7.74 8.52
N ALA A 238 8.50 7.87 9.59
CA ALA A 238 8.88 7.47 10.95
C ALA A 238 8.97 5.94 11.17
N ALA A 239 8.92 5.14 10.11
CA ALA A 239 8.96 3.68 10.20
C ALA A 239 10.37 3.13 10.52
N ALA A 240 11.42 3.92 10.33
CA ALA A 240 12.83 3.60 10.60
C ALA A 240 13.53 4.82 11.24
N GLU A 241 14.87 4.80 11.38
CA GLU A 241 15.63 5.89 12.04
C GLU A 241 15.72 7.22 11.27
N PHE A 242 15.14 7.33 10.07
CA PHE A 242 15.25 8.54 9.25
C PHE A 242 14.34 9.67 9.78
N THR A 243 14.91 10.87 9.93
CA THR A 243 14.19 12.08 10.36
C THR A 243 14.00 13.06 9.19
N GLY A 244 12.88 13.79 9.18
CA GLY A 244 12.57 14.82 8.19
C GLY A 244 11.76 14.34 6.97
N LYS A 245 11.61 15.23 5.97
CA LYS A 245 10.90 15.00 4.68
C LYS A 245 11.88 14.87 3.51
N GLN A 246 12.97 14.11 3.70
CA GLN A 246 13.95 13.93 2.62
C GLN A 246 13.44 12.91 1.61
N ILE A 247 13.57 13.21 0.32
CA ILE A 247 13.25 12.26 -0.75
C ILE A 247 14.39 11.24 -0.83
N MET A 248 14.07 9.98 -0.59
CA MET A 248 15.03 8.88 -0.67
C MET A 248 14.65 7.89 -1.77
N HIS A 249 15.65 7.25 -2.37
CA HIS A 249 15.41 6.05 -3.17
C HIS A 249 14.88 4.92 -2.27
N ASP A 250 13.86 4.22 -2.72
CA ASP A 250 13.36 2.98 -2.14
C ASP A 250 12.89 2.05 -3.26
N PRO A 251 13.83 1.53 -4.08
CA PRO A 251 13.50 0.71 -5.24
C PRO A 251 12.61 -0.47 -4.84
N PHE A 252 11.52 -0.68 -5.58
CA PHE A 252 10.52 -1.73 -5.34
C PHE A 252 9.90 -1.70 -3.93
N ALA A 253 10.07 -0.62 -3.16
CA ALA A 253 9.79 -0.56 -1.71
C ALA A 253 10.58 -1.62 -0.91
N MET A 254 11.69 -2.10 -1.44
CA MET A 254 12.48 -3.22 -0.92
C MET A 254 13.83 -2.78 -0.35
N ARG A 255 14.19 -1.50 -0.34
CA ARG A 255 15.51 -1.02 0.13
C ARG A 255 15.98 -1.65 1.44
N PRO A 256 15.16 -1.75 2.51
CA PRO A 256 15.61 -2.36 3.77
C PRO A 256 15.46 -3.89 3.83
N PHE A 257 15.00 -4.53 2.75
CA PHE A 257 14.51 -5.90 2.73
C PHE A 257 15.12 -6.81 1.65
N VAL A 258 15.84 -6.29 0.67
CA VAL A 258 16.55 -7.16 -0.30
C VAL A 258 17.58 -8.01 0.43
N GLY A 259 17.45 -9.34 0.35
CA GLY A 259 18.32 -10.30 1.03
C GLY A 259 19.61 -10.69 0.28
N TYR A 260 19.87 -10.06 -0.87
CA TYR A 260 21.02 -10.35 -1.74
C TYR A 260 21.39 -9.13 -2.58
N ASN A 261 22.33 -9.26 -3.53
CA ASN A 261 22.75 -8.14 -4.36
C ASN A 261 21.58 -7.53 -5.14
N PHE A 262 21.38 -6.22 -5.03
CA PHE A 262 20.24 -5.53 -5.64
C PHE A 262 20.27 -5.52 -7.18
N GLY A 263 21.44 -5.49 -7.82
CA GLY A 263 21.55 -5.62 -9.27
C GLY A 263 21.09 -7.00 -9.75
N HIS A 264 21.44 -8.07 -9.02
CA HIS A 264 20.91 -9.40 -9.29
C HIS A 264 19.41 -9.50 -9.02
N TYR A 265 18.89 -8.72 -8.07
CA TYR A 265 17.45 -8.65 -7.81
C TYR A 265 16.69 -8.01 -8.98
N ILE A 266 17.21 -6.91 -9.53
CA ILE A 266 16.66 -6.32 -10.76
C ILE A 266 16.75 -7.31 -11.92
N GLN A 267 17.90 -7.98 -12.09
CA GLN A 267 18.06 -8.97 -13.15
C GLN A 267 17.07 -10.13 -13.02
N HIS A 268 16.81 -10.60 -11.80
CA HIS A 268 15.81 -11.63 -11.51
C HIS A 268 14.41 -11.21 -11.95
N TRP A 269 14.02 -9.96 -11.67
CA TRP A 269 12.77 -9.39 -12.18
C TRP A 269 12.73 -9.33 -13.72
N LEU A 270 13.81 -8.90 -14.37
CA LEU A 270 13.91 -8.88 -15.84
C LEU A 270 13.82 -10.29 -16.44
N ASP A 271 14.42 -11.29 -15.80
CA ASP A 271 14.51 -12.65 -16.31
C ASP A 271 13.15 -13.33 -16.50
N PHE A 272 12.10 -12.89 -15.80
CA PHE A 272 10.75 -13.43 -15.98
C PHE A 272 10.16 -13.17 -17.37
N GLU A 273 10.61 -12.16 -18.11
CA GLU A 273 10.13 -11.92 -19.48
C GLU A 273 10.73 -12.90 -20.51
N LYS A 274 11.79 -13.62 -20.14
CA LYS A 274 12.49 -14.54 -21.05
C LYS A 274 11.70 -15.82 -21.31
N ASP A 275 10.81 -16.19 -20.39
CA ASP A 275 9.92 -17.33 -20.53
C ASP A 275 8.63 -16.86 -21.24
N PRO A 276 8.41 -17.25 -22.51
CA PRO A 276 7.28 -16.77 -23.30
C PRO A 276 5.93 -17.27 -22.78
N ASP A 277 5.92 -18.30 -21.92
CA ASP A 277 4.69 -18.81 -21.32
C ASP A 277 4.22 -17.93 -20.15
N ASN A 278 5.07 -17.04 -19.64
CA ASN A 278 4.70 -16.14 -18.56
C ASN A 278 3.75 -15.03 -19.05
N LYS A 279 2.55 -14.99 -18.45
CA LYS A 279 1.59 -13.90 -18.59
C LYS A 279 1.95 -12.78 -17.63
N LEU A 280 2.85 -11.91 -18.07
CA LEU A 280 3.34 -10.79 -17.27
C LEU A 280 2.20 -9.81 -16.92
N PRO A 281 1.98 -9.50 -15.62
CA PRO A 281 1.06 -8.46 -15.21
C PRO A 281 1.48 -7.09 -15.74
N LYS A 282 0.52 -6.22 -16.03
CA LYS A 282 0.82 -4.82 -16.33
C LYS A 282 1.39 -4.12 -15.09
N ILE A 283 2.41 -3.29 -15.28
CA ILE A 283 3.05 -2.52 -14.21
C ILE A 283 2.58 -1.07 -14.25
N PHE A 284 2.23 -0.53 -13.08
CA PHE A 284 1.80 0.84 -12.90
C PHE A 284 2.65 1.54 -11.84
N HIS A 285 2.74 2.86 -11.92
CA HIS A 285 3.30 3.70 -10.88
C HIS A 285 2.27 4.76 -10.47
N VAL A 286 1.95 4.88 -9.18
CA VAL A 286 0.98 5.83 -8.64
C VAL A 286 1.63 6.85 -7.70
N ASN A 287 0.98 8.01 -7.56
CA ASN A 287 1.35 9.02 -6.58
C ASN A 287 0.10 9.67 -5.97
N TRP A 288 -0.23 9.26 -4.74
CA TRP A 288 -1.34 9.82 -3.97
C TRP A 288 -1.02 11.16 -3.31
N PHE A 289 0.25 11.58 -3.34
CA PHE A 289 0.81 12.55 -2.40
C PHE A 289 1.28 13.84 -3.08
N ARG A 290 0.89 14.06 -4.33
CA ARG A 290 1.21 15.29 -5.05
C ARG A 290 0.55 16.48 -4.37
N LEU A 291 1.30 17.56 -4.17
CA LEU A 291 0.86 18.80 -3.54
C LEU A 291 0.67 19.91 -4.58
N ASP A 292 -0.21 20.84 -4.26
CA ASP A 292 -0.34 22.13 -4.93
C ASP A 292 0.67 23.15 -4.36
N GLU A 293 0.66 24.35 -4.94
CA GLU A 293 1.44 25.51 -4.49
C GLU A 293 1.17 25.95 -3.04
N ASN A 294 0.06 25.51 -2.44
CA ASN A 294 -0.34 25.80 -1.06
C ASN A 294 -0.08 24.63 -0.11
N ASN A 295 0.70 23.63 -0.52
CA ASN A 295 0.99 22.39 0.22
C ASN A 295 -0.27 21.55 0.56
N LYS A 296 -1.32 21.63 -0.27
CA LYS A 296 -2.51 20.78 -0.17
C LYS A 296 -2.41 19.63 -1.16
N PHE A 297 -2.89 18.45 -0.77
CA PHE A 297 -2.95 17.31 -1.67
C PHE A 297 -3.88 17.61 -2.86
N LEU A 298 -3.37 17.39 -4.07
CA LEU A 298 -4.15 17.50 -5.31
C LEU A 298 -5.16 16.36 -5.46
N TRP A 299 -4.94 15.25 -4.77
CA TRP A 299 -5.79 14.06 -4.81
C TRP A 299 -6.33 13.74 -3.41
N PRO A 300 -7.64 13.49 -3.24
CA PRO A 300 -8.23 13.19 -1.94
C PRO A 300 -7.74 11.88 -1.31
N GLY A 301 -7.30 10.91 -2.13
CA GLY A 301 -6.75 9.65 -1.66
C GLY A 301 -7.80 8.71 -1.05
N TYR A 302 -7.34 7.81 -0.17
CA TYR A 302 -8.19 6.86 0.56
C TYR A 302 -9.20 6.14 -0.34
N GLY A 303 -10.50 6.23 -0.03
CA GLY A 303 -11.55 5.57 -0.79
C GLY A 303 -11.68 6.03 -2.24
N ASP A 304 -11.27 7.26 -2.57
CA ASP A 304 -11.27 7.77 -3.95
C ASP A 304 -10.20 7.13 -4.82
N ASN A 305 -9.19 6.47 -4.24
CA ASN A 305 -8.21 5.70 -5.02
C ASN A 305 -8.88 4.60 -5.85
N ILE A 306 -10.11 4.18 -5.53
CA ILE A 306 -10.89 3.27 -6.38
C ILE A 306 -11.06 3.78 -7.81
N ARG A 307 -11.11 5.11 -8.02
CA ARG A 307 -11.25 5.74 -9.35
C ARG A 307 -10.01 5.51 -10.22
N VAL A 308 -8.83 5.46 -9.60
CA VAL A 308 -7.57 5.14 -10.27
C VAL A 308 -7.45 3.63 -10.48
N LEU A 309 -7.89 2.84 -9.51
CA LEU A 309 -7.90 1.38 -9.64
C LEU A 309 -8.86 0.90 -10.75
N ASP A 310 -10.01 1.56 -10.95
CA ASP A 310 -10.89 1.32 -12.08
C ASP A 310 -10.16 1.54 -13.41
N TRP A 311 -9.47 2.68 -13.55
CA TRP A 311 -8.67 2.94 -14.73
C TRP A 311 -7.61 1.85 -14.97
N ILE A 312 -6.92 1.40 -13.92
CA ILE A 312 -5.96 0.28 -13.98
C ILE A 312 -6.63 -1.01 -14.48
N ILE A 313 -7.81 -1.37 -13.96
CA ILE A 313 -8.56 -2.56 -14.38
C ILE A 313 -8.97 -2.46 -15.85
N ARG A 314 -9.45 -1.30 -16.29
CA ARG A 314 -9.81 -1.04 -17.69
C ARG A 314 -8.59 -1.16 -18.61
N ARG A 315 -7.41 -0.71 -18.17
CA ARG A 315 -6.14 -0.91 -18.89
C ARG A 315 -5.71 -2.38 -18.94
N VAL A 316 -5.87 -3.13 -17.85
CA VAL A 316 -5.68 -4.60 -17.84
C VAL A 316 -6.61 -5.30 -18.82
N ASN A 317 -7.84 -4.80 -18.99
CA ASN A 317 -8.79 -5.29 -19.99
C ASN A 317 -8.56 -4.71 -21.40
N ASN A 318 -7.45 -4.00 -21.63
CA ASN A 318 -7.05 -3.40 -22.91
C ASN A 318 -8.02 -2.33 -23.45
N GLU A 319 -8.79 -1.66 -22.60
CA GLU A 319 -9.61 -0.51 -23.02
C GLU A 319 -8.74 0.69 -23.44
N ASP A 320 -9.15 1.39 -24.49
CA ASP A 320 -8.42 2.54 -25.05
C ASP A 320 -8.63 3.84 -24.25
N VAL A 321 -8.09 3.86 -23.03
CA VAL A 321 -8.32 4.90 -22.02
C VAL A 321 -7.05 5.63 -21.58
N ALA A 322 -5.97 5.50 -22.36
CA ALA A 322 -4.65 6.08 -22.05
C ALA A 322 -4.02 6.77 -23.27
N ASP A 323 -3.27 7.84 -23.01
CA ASP A 323 -2.44 8.56 -23.98
C ASP A 323 -0.95 8.28 -23.72
N VAL A 324 -0.15 8.24 -24.79
CA VAL A 324 1.31 8.07 -24.70
C VAL A 324 1.95 9.35 -24.19
N SER A 325 2.91 9.22 -23.26
CA SER A 325 3.72 10.32 -22.74
C SER A 325 5.20 9.92 -22.62
N PRO A 326 6.15 10.85 -22.41
CA PRO A 326 7.56 10.51 -22.20
C PRO A 326 7.86 9.57 -21.02
N VAL A 327 6.95 9.46 -20.04
CA VAL A 327 7.17 8.67 -18.82
C VAL A 327 6.38 7.35 -18.79
N GLY A 328 5.61 7.04 -19.83
CA GLY A 328 4.67 5.92 -19.86
C GLY A 328 3.32 6.32 -20.43
N LEU A 329 2.29 5.49 -20.23
CA LEU A 329 0.92 5.84 -20.62
C LEU A 329 0.23 6.55 -19.46
N LEU A 330 -0.43 7.66 -19.74
CA LEU A 330 -1.21 8.44 -18.78
C LEU A 330 -2.71 8.31 -19.09
N PRO A 331 -3.60 8.50 -18.12
CA PRO A 331 -5.03 8.52 -18.38
C PRO A 331 -5.44 9.58 -19.42
N LYS A 332 -6.31 9.22 -20.37
CA LYS A 332 -7.01 10.20 -21.22
C LYS A 332 -7.86 11.12 -20.36
N LYS A 333 -8.05 12.38 -20.76
CA LYS A 333 -8.99 13.28 -20.06
C LYS A 333 -10.39 12.67 -20.06
N GLY A 334 -11.02 12.60 -18.88
CA GLY A 334 -12.33 11.95 -18.70
C GLY A 334 -12.30 10.42 -18.56
N SER A 335 -11.14 9.78 -18.62
CA SER A 335 -11.03 8.32 -18.43
C SER A 335 -11.05 7.90 -16.96
N ILE A 336 -10.67 8.78 -16.03
CA ILE A 336 -10.87 8.61 -14.60
C ILE A 336 -12.15 9.34 -14.22
N ASN A 337 -13.04 8.66 -13.51
CA ASN A 337 -14.25 9.28 -12.98
C ASN A 337 -13.88 10.31 -11.90
N LEU A 338 -14.18 11.59 -12.14
CA LEU A 338 -13.97 12.70 -11.21
C LEU A 338 -15.28 13.27 -10.63
N ASP A 339 -16.41 12.61 -10.87
CA ASP A 339 -17.72 13.07 -10.40
C ASP A 339 -17.72 13.24 -8.88
N GLY A 340 -18.14 14.41 -8.43
CA GLY A 340 -18.16 14.81 -7.03
C GLY A 340 -16.82 15.27 -6.46
N LEU A 341 -15.75 15.32 -7.26
CA LEU A 341 -14.43 15.79 -6.84
C LEU A 341 -14.09 17.15 -7.45
N ASN A 342 -13.59 18.07 -6.62
CA ASN A 342 -13.01 19.32 -7.08
C ASN A 342 -11.48 19.16 -7.21
N VAL A 343 -11.03 18.58 -8.32
CA VAL A 343 -9.61 18.34 -8.59
C VAL A 343 -9.19 18.99 -9.91
N ASP A 344 -7.98 19.55 -9.92
CA ASP A 344 -7.37 20.10 -11.13
C ASP A 344 -6.70 18.98 -11.94
N TRP A 345 -7.37 18.54 -13.01
CA TRP A 345 -6.88 17.46 -13.87
C TRP A 345 -5.50 17.76 -14.45
N ASP A 346 -5.30 18.98 -14.96
CA ASP A 346 -4.10 19.31 -15.69
C ASP A 346 -2.90 19.31 -14.74
N LYS A 347 -3.06 19.83 -13.51
CA LYS A 347 -2.03 19.70 -12.46
C LYS A 347 -1.79 18.24 -12.07
N LEU A 348 -2.84 17.44 -11.91
CA LEU A 348 -2.77 16.05 -11.45
C LEU A 348 -1.95 15.15 -12.38
N ILE A 349 -2.13 15.30 -13.69
CA ILE A 349 -1.45 14.50 -14.72
C ILE A 349 -0.21 15.17 -15.33
N SER A 350 0.09 16.42 -14.97
CA SER A 350 1.22 17.16 -15.55
C SER A 350 2.58 16.47 -15.34
N ILE A 351 3.42 16.59 -16.37
CA ILE A 351 4.80 16.11 -16.43
C ILE A 351 5.71 17.26 -16.89
N PRO A 352 6.21 18.10 -15.97
CA PRO A 352 7.08 19.22 -16.32
C PRO A 352 8.39 18.71 -16.97
N LYS A 353 8.89 19.48 -17.95
CA LYS A 353 10.06 19.13 -18.78
C LYS A 353 11.38 19.23 -18.01
#